data_AF-A0A1F3LRK6-F1
#
_entry.id   AF-A0A1F3LRK6-F1
#
_cell.length_a   1.000
_cell.length_b   1.000
_cell.length_c   1.000
_cell.angle_alpha   90.00
_cell.angle_beta   90.00
_cell.angle_gamma   90.00
#
_symmetry.space_group_name_H-M   'P 1'
#
loop_
_entity.id
_entity.type
_entity.pdbx_description
1 polymer ?
#
loop_
_entity_poly.entity_id
_entity_poly.type
_entity_poly.pdbx_seq_one_letter_code
_entity_poly.pdbx_strand_id
1 'polypeptide(L)'
;MEDFITLIRDNTQWLYTRLFESRFLYLDLWSFVHLWSGMVIFSLFLAFGVRKKWLWLFILLLSYEIVEQGIVILGYHVFYLEKIVDVVNDLITGFIGATIIHFMFRSKWLRKIRFPVLLFPIFLAATTISYIWVGNYKYVYITTILNSEGVCWWAFIWWILGGLGVIAGYIRLLDIVKGKLRSSLTVWVLYIMGLIIFEYIGFSLLQIREVGHVATPLFLNIIHGTYTMHVFYLIAPFLFILLFELFSVLFIKASQQQK
;
A
#
# COMPACT_ATOMS: atom_id res chain seq x y z
N MET A 1 19.26 12.15 17.91
CA MET A 1 18.53 12.86 16.84
C MET A 1 19.01 12.37 15.48
N GLU A 2 20.33 12.26 15.28
CA GLU A 2 20.94 11.65 14.08
C GLU A 2 20.42 10.23 13.81
N ASP A 3 20.40 9.34 14.81
CA ASP A 3 19.89 7.96 14.63
C ASP A 3 18.44 7.90 14.12
N PHE A 4 17.60 8.84 14.56
CA PHE A 4 16.19 8.91 14.14
C PHE A 4 16.06 9.42 12.69
N ILE A 5 16.89 10.40 12.31
CA ILE A 5 16.96 10.93 10.94
C ILE A 5 17.45 9.86 9.98
N THR A 6 18.52 9.14 10.34
CA THR A 6 19.05 8.02 9.57
C THR A 6 18.02 6.91 9.44
N LEU A 7 17.31 6.57 10.52
CA LEU A 7 16.24 5.59 10.49
C LEU A 7 15.14 5.98 9.49
N ILE A 8 14.66 7.24 9.50
CA ILE A 8 13.65 7.68 8.55
C ILE A 8 14.19 7.56 7.12
N ARG A 9 15.35 8.15 6.85
CA ARG A 9 15.95 8.18 5.52
C ARG A 9 16.14 6.77 4.96
N ASP A 10 16.69 5.84 5.73
CA ASP A 10 17.02 4.51 5.23
C ASP A 10 15.75 3.66 4.93
N ASN A 11 14.62 4.00 5.56
CA ASN A 11 13.31 3.39 5.33
C ASN A 11 12.46 4.11 4.28
N THR A 12 12.79 5.36 3.91
CA THR A 12 12.05 6.12 2.88
C THR A 12 12.83 6.33 1.59
N GLN A 13 14.14 6.09 1.56
CA GLN A 13 14.98 6.39 0.39
C GLN A 13 14.50 5.69 -0.90
N TRP A 14 13.95 4.48 -0.78
CA TRP A 14 13.42 3.73 -1.93
C TRP A 14 12.22 4.42 -2.58
N LEU A 15 11.51 5.31 -1.88
CA LEU A 15 10.39 6.07 -2.44
C LEU A 15 10.85 7.10 -3.49
N TYR A 16 12.12 7.51 -3.46
CA TYR A 16 12.72 8.39 -4.47
C TYR A 16 13.13 7.65 -5.76
N THR A 17 12.84 6.36 -5.89
CA THR A 17 13.09 5.64 -7.14
C THR A 17 12.20 6.22 -8.24
N ARG A 18 12.85 6.83 -9.24
CA ARG A 18 12.21 7.42 -10.41
C ARG A 18 11.57 6.35 -11.28
N LEU A 19 10.30 6.52 -11.57
CA LEU A 19 9.55 5.70 -12.53
C LEU A 19 9.50 6.36 -13.91
N PHE A 20 9.42 7.68 -13.95
CA PHE A 20 9.35 8.46 -15.18
C PHE A 20 9.85 9.90 -14.93
N GLU A 21 10.71 10.43 -15.81
CA GLU A 21 11.17 11.83 -15.73
C GLU A 21 11.16 12.46 -17.13
N SER A 22 10.54 13.64 -17.21
CA SER A 22 10.50 14.49 -18.40
C SER A 22 10.55 15.96 -17.96
N ARG A 23 10.57 16.90 -18.93
CA ARG A 23 10.58 18.34 -18.61
C ARG A 23 9.36 18.81 -17.78
N PHE A 24 8.22 18.14 -17.92
CA PHE A 24 6.94 18.58 -17.34
C PHE A 24 6.36 17.60 -16.33
N LEU A 25 6.78 16.34 -16.37
CA LEU A 25 6.24 15.27 -15.53
C LEU A 25 7.40 14.50 -14.89
N TYR A 26 7.34 14.41 -13.58
CA TYR A 26 8.23 13.65 -12.72
C TYR A 26 7.34 12.71 -11.90
N LEU A 27 7.61 11.42 -11.98
CA LEU A 27 6.92 10.38 -11.22
C LEU A 27 7.98 9.47 -10.60
N ASP A 28 7.90 9.32 -9.31
CA ASP A 28 8.66 8.36 -8.53
C ASP A 28 7.70 7.48 -7.71
N LEU A 29 8.24 6.75 -6.75
CA LEU A 29 7.42 5.93 -5.87
C LEU A 29 6.67 6.80 -4.83
N TRP A 30 7.19 7.96 -4.42
CA TRP A 30 6.44 8.95 -3.62
C TRP A 30 5.15 9.39 -4.29
N SER A 31 5.13 9.55 -5.62
CA SER A 31 3.90 9.87 -6.37
C SER A 31 2.76 8.89 -6.07
N PHE A 32 3.06 7.60 -5.84
CA PHE A 32 2.05 6.62 -5.41
C PHE A 32 1.49 6.93 -4.01
N VAL A 33 2.35 7.36 -3.08
CA VAL A 33 1.96 7.79 -1.73
C VAL A 33 1.11 9.06 -1.78
N HIS A 34 1.44 10.05 -2.62
CA HIS A 34 0.63 11.26 -2.79
C HIS A 34 -0.75 10.93 -3.37
N LEU A 35 -0.81 10.04 -4.37
CA LEU A 35 -2.06 9.53 -4.94
C LEU A 35 -2.94 8.89 -3.87
N TRP A 36 -2.36 7.98 -3.08
CA TRP A 36 -3.06 7.29 -1.98
C TRP A 36 -3.51 8.25 -0.88
N SER A 37 -2.65 9.19 -0.50
CA SER A 37 -2.94 10.21 0.52
C SER A 37 -4.12 11.07 0.09
N GLY A 38 -4.13 11.52 -1.17
CA GLY A 38 -5.26 12.24 -1.76
C GLY A 38 -6.56 11.44 -1.69
N MET A 39 -6.53 10.14 -2.02
CA MET A 39 -7.70 9.26 -1.91
C MET A 39 -8.21 9.13 -0.47
N VAL A 40 -7.32 8.86 0.49
CA VAL A 40 -7.69 8.62 1.89
C VAL A 40 -8.18 9.91 2.56
N ILE A 41 -7.46 11.02 2.40
CA ILE A 41 -7.83 12.33 2.96
C ILE A 41 -9.19 12.78 2.41
N PHE A 42 -9.41 12.65 1.10
CA PHE A 42 -10.68 13.06 0.51
C PHE A 42 -11.83 12.14 0.98
N SER A 43 -11.57 10.84 1.15
CA SER A 43 -12.54 9.91 1.75
C SER A 43 -12.92 10.30 3.18
N LEU A 44 -11.96 10.76 3.99
CA LEU A 44 -12.21 11.33 5.32
C LEU A 44 -13.10 12.58 5.22
N PHE A 45 -12.79 13.51 4.33
CA PHE A 45 -13.63 14.70 4.13
C PHE A 45 -15.06 14.36 3.70
N LEU A 46 -15.25 13.33 2.88
CA LEU A 46 -16.59 12.81 2.55
C LEU A 46 -17.27 12.22 3.79
N ALA A 47 -16.59 11.34 4.52
CA ALA A 47 -17.12 10.65 5.70
C ALA A 47 -17.51 11.59 6.84
N PHE A 48 -16.79 12.69 7.02
CA PHE A 48 -17.06 13.68 8.06
C PHE A 48 -17.86 14.90 7.56
N GLY A 49 -18.35 14.87 6.31
CA GLY A 49 -19.21 15.94 5.79
C GLY A 49 -18.52 17.32 5.72
N VAL A 50 -17.20 17.34 5.55
CA VAL A 50 -16.40 18.59 5.54
C VAL A 50 -16.89 19.53 4.43
N ARG A 51 -17.07 20.81 4.75
CA ARG A 51 -17.41 21.85 3.75
C ARG A 51 -16.13 22.31 3.04
N LYS A 52 -16.23 22.73 1.77
CA LYS A 52 -15.08 23.17 0.95
C LYS A 52 -13.92 22.15 0.89
N LYS A 53 -14.25 20.84 0.77
CA LYS A 53 -13.31 19.70 0.79
C LYS A 53 -12.06 19.89 -0.08
N TRP A 54 -12.24 20.43 -1.29
CA TRP A 54 -11.15 20.69 -2.23
C TRP A 54 -10.16 21.74 -1.74
N LEU A 55 -10.65 22.80 -1.08
CA LEU A 55 -9.79 23.84 -0.50
C LEU A 55 -8.98 23.27 0.67
N TRP A 56 -9.61 22.49 1.55
CA TRP A 56 -8.89 21.86 2.66
C TRP A 56 -7.88 20.83 2.18
N LEU A 57 -8.17 20.11 1.09
CA LEU A 57 -7.21 19.19 0.48
C LEU A 57 -5.99 19.97 -0.05
N PHE A 58 -6.24 21.07 -0.78
CA PHE A 58 -5.18 21.95 -1.26
C PHE A 58 -4.27 22.42 -0.13
N ILE A 59 -4.87 22.96 0.94
CA ILE A 59 -4.14 23.48 2.09
C ILE A 59 -3.31 22.38 2.74
N LEU A 60 -3.86 21.19 2.96
CA LEU A 60 -3.14 20.09 3.59
C LEU A 60 -1.96 19.60 2.74
N LEU A 61 -2.19 19.35 1.44
CA LEU A 61 -1.12 18.91 0.54
C LEU A 61 -0.03 19.99 0.44
N LEU A 62 -0.39 21.25 0.21
CA LEU A 62 0.57 22.36 0.15
C LEU A 62 1.33 22.54 1.46
N SER A 63 0.66 22.38 2.61
CA SER A 63 1.31 22.50 3.91
C SER A 63 2.30 21.36 4.15
N TYR A 64 1.99 20.15 3.68
CA TYR A 64 2.91 19.02 3.72
C TYR A 64 4.18 19.34 2.93
N GLU A 65 4.05 19.78 1.67
CA GLU A 65 5.18 20.17 0.81
C GLU A 65 6.04 21.27 1.46
N ILE A 66 5.42 22.31 2.03
CA ILE A 66 6.15 23.39 2.71
C ILE A 66 6.94 22.85 3.91
N VAL A 67 6.36 21.94 4.68
CA VAL A 67 7.03 21.32 5.84
C VAL A 67 8.20 20.45 5.39
N GLU A 68 8.02 19.64 4.34
CA GLU A 68 9.08 18.80 3.78
C GLU A 68 10.27 19.64 3.33
N GLN A 69 10.03 20.65 2.49
CA GLN A 69 11.09 21.55 2.03
C GLN A 69 11.72 22.34 3.20
N GLY A 70 10.93 22.72 4.21
CA GLY A 70 11.42 23.34 5.44
C GLY A 70 12.40 22.44 6.21
N ILE A 71 12.11 21.15 6.33
CA ILE A 71 12.99 20.17 7.00
C ILE A 71 14.32 20.04 6.24
N VAL A 72 14.28 20.05 4.90
CA VAL A 72 15.50 20.02 4.06
C VAL A 72 16.35 21.27 4.28
N ILE A 73 15.75 22.46 4.23
CA ILE A 73 16.44 23.74 4.38
C ILE A 73 17.05 23.90 5.77
N LEU A 74 16.38 23.39 6.82
CA LEU A 74 16.89 23.40 8.19
C LEU A 74 18.09 22.45 8.41
N GLY A 75 18.56 21.77 7.36
CA GLY A 75 19.78 20.97 7.40
C GLY A 75 19.61 19.59 8.03
N TYR A 76 18.37 19.14 8.22
CA TYR A 76 18.12 17.81 8.79
C TYR A 76 18.40 16.67 7.80
N HIS A 77 18.62 16.96 6.51
CA HIS A 77 18.98 15.98 5.47
C HIS A 77 18.14 14.68 5.47
N VAL A 78 16.90 14.75 5.94
CA VAL A 78 15.94 13.64 5.98
C VAL A 78 15.41 13.34 4.57
N PHE A 79 15.20 14.40 3.79
CA PHE A 79 14.64 14.37 2.45
C PHE A 79 15.63 15.02 1.45
N TYR A 80 15.47 14.71 0.17
CA TYR A 80 16.24 15.37 -0.89
C TYR A 80 15.60 16.71 -1.25
N LEU A 81 16.41 17.69 -1.68
CA LEU A 81 15.87 18.95 -2.17
C LEU A 81 15.16 18.70 -3.50
N GLU A 82 13.86 18.97 -3.55
CA GLU A 82 13.04 18.70 -4.72
C GLU A 82 12.96 19.92 -5.64
N LYS A 83 12.77 19.67 -6.93
CA LYS A 83 12.53 20.75 -7.89
C LYS A 83 11.09 21.25 -7.72
N ILE A 84 10.84 22.50 -8.09
CA ILE A 84 9.47 23.06 -8.13
C ILE A 84 8.52 22.19 -8.96
N VAL A 85 9.03 21.54 -10.01
CA VAL A 85 8.25 20.63 -10.86
C VAL A 85 7.75 19.41 -10.08
N ASP A 86 8.54 18.91 -9.13
CA ASP A 86 8.24 17.71 -8.35
C ASP A 86 7.11 18.03 -7.37
N VAL A 87 7.25 19.11 -6.59
CA VAL A 87 6.21 19.67 -5.71
C VAL A 87 4.88 19.87 -6.45
N VAL A 88 4.91 20.43 -7.67
CA VAL A 88 3.70 20.62 -8.47
C VAL A 88 3.09 19.27 -8.89
N ASN A 89 3.91 18.29 -9.27
CA ASN A 89 3.44 16.96 -9.63
C ASN A 89 2.86 16.21 -8.44
N ASP A 90 3.40 16.35 -7.24
CA ASP A 90 2.90 15.70 -6.03
C ASP A 90 1.55 16.27 -5.60
N LEU A 91 1.40 17.59 -5.66
CA LEU A 91 0.10 18.25 -5.50
C LEU A 91 -0.92 17.72 -6.52
N ILE A 92 -0.59 17.75 -7.82
CA ILE A 92 -1.47 17.26 -8.89
C ILE A 92 -1.85 15.80 -8.65
N THR A 93 -0.88 14.95 -8.30
CA THR A 93 -1.09 13.53 -8.06
C THR A 93 -2.02 13.28 -6.87
N GLY A 94 -1.87 14.04 -5.79
CA GLY A 94 -2.83 14.05 -4.69
C GLY A 94 -4.25 14.46 -5.10
N PHE A 95 -4.38 15.49 -5.96
CA PHE A 95 -5.69 15.89 -6.51
C PHE A 95 -6.30 14.82 -7.43
N ILE A 96 -5.49 14.12 -8.22
CA ILE A 96 -5.96 13.00 -9.04
C ILE A 96 -6.57 11.92 -8.13
N GLY A 97 -5.90 11.58 -7.03
CA GLY A 97 -6.40 10.62 -6.05
C GLY A 97 -7.76 11.02 -5.47
N ALA A 98 -7.88 12.28 -5.04
CA ALA A 98 -9.14 12.83 -4.55
C ALA A 98 -10.25 12.84 -5.62
N THR A 99 -9.90 13.12 -6.88
CA THR A 99 -10.84 13.13 -8.01
C THR A 99 -11.39 11.73 -8.29
N ILE A 100 -10.54 10.70 -8.24
CA ILE A 100 -10.97 9.30 -8.37
C ILE A 100 -12.03 8.96 -7.31
N ILE A 101 -11.76 9.31 -6.05
CA ILE A 101 -12.72 9.10 -4.95
C ILE A 101 -14.01 9.88 -5.16
N HIS A 102 -13.92 11.16 -5.52
CA HIS A 102 -15.09 12.00 -5.78
C HIS A 102 -16.00 11.39 -6.85
N PHE A 103 -15.42 11.00 -7.99
CA PHE A 103 -16.17 10.40 -9.09
C PHE A 103 -16.76 9.04 -8.68
N MET A 104 -16.00 8.23 -7.97
CA MET A 104 -16.42 6.92 -7.50
C MET A 104 -17.67 6.98 -6.61
N PHE A 105 -17.72 7.92 -5.66
CA PHE A 105 -18.89 8.09 -4.79
C PHE A 105 -20.09 8.76 -5.49
N ARG A 106 -19.85 9.56 -6.53
CA ARG A 106 -20.92 10.24 -7.29
C ARG A 106 -21.57 9.33 -8.35
N SER A 107 -20.81 8.40 -8.92
CA SER A 107 -21.28 7.51 -9.98
C SER A 107 -22.40 6.57 -9.48
N LYS A 108 -23.58 6.66 -10.10
CA LYS A 108 -24.72 5.76 -9.81
C LYS A 108 -24.37 4.30 -10.14
N TRP A 109 -23.65 4.07 -11.23
CA TRP A 109 -23.27 2.72 -11.66
C TRP A 109 -22.30 2.06 -10.67
N LEU A 110 -21.24 2.77 -10.24
CA LEU A 110 -20.28 2.24 -9.26
C LEU A 110 -20.95 1.94 -7.91
N ARG A 111 -21.87 2.79 -7.47
CA ARG A 111 -22.67 2.54 -6.25
C ARG A 111 -23.56 1.30 -6.38
N LYS A 112 -24.15 1.04 -7.56
CA LYS A 112 -25.01 -0.13 -7.81
C LYS A 112 -24.23 -1.44 -7.61
N ILE A 113 -23.00 -1.52 -8.10
CA ILE A 113 -22.14 -2.71 -7.93
C ILE A 113 -21.39 -2.75 -6.59
N ARG A 114 -21.75 -1.87 -5.64
CA ARG A 114 -21.09 -1.73 -4.33
C ARG A 114 -19.57 -1.51 -4.42
N PHE A 115 -19.07 -1.00 -5.55
CA PHE A 115 -17.63 -0.82 -5.77
C PHE A 115 -16.99 0.09 -4.72
N PRO A 116 -17.52 1.28 -4.39
CA PRO A 116 -16.88 2.19 -3.42
C PRO A 116 -16.83 1.63 -2.00
N VAL A 117 -17.80 0.79 -1.61
CA VAL A 117 -17.97 0.36 -0.22
C VAL A 117 -17.46 -1.06 0.05
N LEU A 118 -17.19 -1.84 -0.99
CA LEU A 118 -16.73 -3.21 -0.89
C LEU A 118 -15.46 -3.44 -1.71
N LEU A 119 -15.56 -3.39 -3.05
CA LEU A 119 -14.45 -3.79 -3.93
C LEU A 119 -13.24 -2.85 -3.81
N PHE A 120 -13.48 -1.55 -3.69
CA PHE A 120 -12.40 -0.57 -3.58
C PHE A 120 -11.65 -0.66 -2.25
N PRO A 121 -12.31 -0.75 -1.07
CA PRO A 121 -11.61 -1.04 0.18
C PRO A 121 -10.75 -2.32 0.17
N ILE A 122 -11.21 -3.39 -0.50
CA ILE A 122 -10.43 -4.63 -0.67
C ILE A 122 -9.15 -4.33 -1.44
N PHE A 123 -9.27 -3.69 -2.60
CA PHE A 123 -8.14 -3.33 -3.45
C PHE A 123 -7.17 -2.37 -2.74
N LEU A 124 -7.71 -1.36 -2.06
CA LEU A 124 -6.92 -0.34 -1.36
C LEU A 124 -6.12 -0.97 -0.22
N ALA A 125 -6.74 -1.81 0.61
CA ALA A 125 -6.05 -2.50 1.71
C ALA A 125 -4.96 -3.44 1.20
N ALA A 126 -5.27 -4.26 0.19
CA ALA A 126 -4.31 -5.18 -0.41
C ALA A 126 -3.10 -4.44 -0.98
N THR A 127 -3.34 -3.36 -1.72
CA THR A 127 -2.26 -2.58 -2.34
C THR A 127 -1.43 -1.84 -1.30
N THR A 128 -2.05 -1.23 -0.28
CA THR A 128 -1.32 -0.49 0.76
C THR A 128 -0.36 -1.38 1.56
N ILE A 129 -0.84 -2.51 2.08
CA ILE A 129 0.02 -3.41 2.86
C ILE A 129 1.13 -3.99 1.98
N SER A 130 0.81 -4.38 0.74
CA SER A 130 1.80 -4.91 -0.20
C SER A 130 2.87 -3.88 -0.56
N TYR A 131 2.47 -2.62 -0.78
CA TYR A 131 3.38 -1.55 -1.15
C TYR A 131 4.34 -1.20 -0.01
N ILE A 132 3.80 -1.02 1.20
CA ILE A 132 4.60 -0.78 2.42
C ILE A 132 5.57 -1.94 2.63
N TRP A 133 5.09 -3.18 2.55
CA TRP A 133 5.92 -4.34 2.81
C TRP A 133 7.03 -4.50 1.77
N VAL A 134 6.70 -4.54 0.48
CA VAL A 134 7.67 -4.83 -0.57
C VAL A 134 8.74 -3.73 -0.66
N GLY A 135 8.35 -2.46 -0.50
CA GLY A 135 9.30 -1.35 -0.49
C GLY A 135 10.24 -1.35 0.70
N ASN A 136 9.76 -1.73 1.89
CA ASN A 136 10.63 -1.81 3.09
C ASN A 136 11.50 -3.08 3.09
N TYR A 137 10.95 -4.22 2.65
CA TYR A 137 11.69 -5.48 2.62
C TYR A 137 12.76 -5.51 1.52
N LYS A 138 12.54 -4.76 0.42
CA LYS A 138 13.46 -4.63 -0.71
C LYS A 138 13.83 -5.98 -1.32
N TYR A 139 12.81 -6.74 -1.74
CA TYR A 139 13.00 -8.02 -2.43
C TYR A 139 13.96 -7.88 -3.60
N VAL A 140 14.91 -8.82 -3.72
CA VAL A 140 15.79 -8.94 -4.89
C VAL A 140 15.81 -10.38 -5.36
N TYR A 141 15.24 -10.64 -6.54
CA TYR A 141 15.28 -11.96 -7.18
C TYR A 141 16.35 -12.03 -8.26
N ILE A 142 16.79 -13.25 -8.58
CA ILE A 142 17.80 -13.50 -9.64
C ILE A 142 17.39 -12.95 -11.02
N THR A 143 16.09 -12.94 -11.33
CA THR A 143 15.57 -12.44 -12.60
C THR A 143 15.47 -10.92 -12.58
N THR A 144 16.44 -10.23 -13.19
CA THR A 144 16.60 -8.77 -13.12
C THR A 144 15.38 -7.98 -13.62
N ILE A 145 14.66 -8.45 -14.64
CA ILE A 145 13.46 -7.77 -15.17
C ILE A 145 12.33 -7.64 -14.14
N LEU A 146 12.35 -8.44 -13.07
CA LEU A 146 11.36 -8.40 -12.01
C LEU A 146 11.67 -7.35 -10.95
N ASN A 147 12.88 -6.81 -10.93
CA ASN A 147 13.34 -5.85 -9.93
C ASN A 147 13.46 -4.46 -10.53
N SER A 148 12.94 -3.46 -9.82
CA SER A 148 13.36 -2.06 -10.01
C SER A 148 14.31 -1.66 -8.88
N GLU A 149 14.88 -0.45 -8.94
CA GLU A 149 15.74 0.08 -7.86
C GLU A 149 14.99 0.22 -6.52
N GLY A 150 13.67 0.35 -6.53
CA GLY A 150 12.86 0.56 -5.32
C GLY A 150 11.97 -0.62 -4.96
N VAL A 151 11.27 -1.21 -5.94
CA VAL A 151 10.25 -2.25 -5.73
C VAL A 151 10.49 -3.45 -6.64
N CYS A 152 10.38 -4.66 -6.09
CA CYS A 152 10.26 -5.87 -6.90
C CYS A 152 8.82 -6.04 -7.38
N TRP A 153 8.60 -5.90 -8.68
CA TRP A 153 7.26 -5.98 -9.29
C TRP A 153 6.63 -7.36 -9.12
N TRP A 154 7.43 -8.42 -9.19
CA TRP A 154 6.95 -9.79 -8.97
C TRP A 154 6.40 -9.95 -7.55
N ALA A 155 7.20 -9.62 -6.53
CA ALA A 155 6.75 -9.67 -5.14
C ALA A 155 5.50 -8.79 -4.95
N PHE A 156 5.52 -7.57 -5.47
CA PHE A 156 4.42 -6.63 -5.32
C PHE A 156 3.10 -7.16 -5.86
N ILE A 157 3.11 -7.72 -7.08
CA ILE A 157 1.90 -8.29 -7.69
C ILE A 157 1.38 -9.48 -6.87
N TRP A 158 2.25 -10.40 -6.45
CA TRP A 158 1.83 -11.57 -5.68
C TRP A 158 1.34 -11.22 -4.28
N TRP A 159 1.94 -10.24 -3.63
CA TRP A 159 1.44 -9.71 -2.36
C TRP A 159 0.06 -9.06 -2.52
N ILE A 160 -0.19 -8.33 -3.61
CA ILE A 160 -1.52 -7.78 -3.91
C ILE A 160 -2.51 -8.93 -4.11
N LEU A 161 -2.21 -9.90 -4.98
CA LEU A 161 -3.12 -11.03 -5.26
C LEU A 161 -3.40 -11.86 -3.99
N GLY A 162 -2.38 -12.11 -3.18
CA GLY A 162 -2.50 -12.78 -1.89
C GLY A 162 -3.38 -12.00 -0.92
N GLY A 163 -3.16 -10.68 -0.80
CA GLY A 163 -3.99 -9.80 0.02
C GLY A 163 -5.46 -9.75 -0.43
N LEU A 164 -5.70 -9.68 -1.75
CA LEU A 164 -7.05 -9.77 -2.33
C LEU A 164 -7.71 -11.12 -1.97
N GLY A 165 -6.98 -12.23 -2.09
CA GLY A 165 -7.46 -13.57 -1.75
C GLY A 165 -7.78 -13.73 -0.27
N VAL A 166 -6.91 -13.22 0.61
CA VAL A 166 -7.12 -13.19 2.08
C VAL A 166 -8.40 -12.44 2.42
N ILE A 167 -8.56 -11.21 1.91
CA ILE A 167 -9.72 -10.38 2.25
C ILE A 167 -11.00 -10.97 1.65
N ALA A 168 -10.97 -11.45 0.41
CA ALA A 168 -12.13 -12.10 -0.21
C ALA A 168 -12.55 -13.38 0.55
N GLY A 169 -11.58 -14.20 0.94
CA GLY A 169 -11.80 -15.38 1.79
C GLY A 169 -12.40 -15.00 3.15
N TYR A 170 -11.92 -13.92 3.77
CA TYR A 170 -12.44 -13.42 5.04
C TYR A 170 -13.90 -13.03 4.92
N ILE A 171 -14.25 -12.21 3.92
CA ILE A 171 -15.64 -11.79 3.66
C ILE A 171 -16.53 -13.01 3.44
N ARG A 172 -16.11 -13.97 2.62
CA ARG A 172 -16.90 -15.18 2.36
C ARG A 172 -17.09 -16.03 3.62
N LEU A 173 -16.06 -16.14 4.46
CA LEU A 173 -16.10 -16.93 5.69
C LEU A 173 -16.91 -16.26 6.80
N LEU A 174 -17.07 -14.93 6.80
CA LEU A 174 -17.99 -14.23 7.70
C LEU A 174 -19.42 -14.78 7.55
N ASP A 175 -19.86 -15.08 6.32
CA ASP A 175 -21.19 -15.63 6.06
C ASP A 175 -21.33 -17.10 6.50
N ILE A 176 -20.24 -17.88 6.43
CA ILE A 176 -20.24 -19.32 6.69
C ILE A 176 -20.05 -19.62 8.18
N VAL A 177 -18.97 -19.09 8.77
CA VAL A 177 -18.51 -19.43 10.13
C VAL A 177 -19.17 -18.52 11.18
N LYS A 178 -19.74 -17.39 10.77
CA LYS A 178 -20.47 -16.43 11.61
C LYS A 178 -19.67 -15.94 12.82
N GLY A 179 -18.51 -15.32 12.57
CA GLY A 179 -17.77 -14.60 13.59
C GLY A 179 -16.41 -14.10 13.10
N LYS A 180 -16.12 -12.82 13.32
CA LYS A 180 -14.90 -12.16 12.81
C LYS A 180 -13.63 -12.93 13.16
N LEU A 181 -13.40 -13.20 14.46
CA LEU A 181 -12.21 -13.90 14.93
C LEU A 181 -12.05 -15.28 14.28
N ARG A 182 -13.14 -16.07 14.22
CA ARG A 182 -13.11 -17.42 13.63
C ARG A 182 -12.84 -17.36 12.12
N SER A 183 -13.46 -16.42 11.41
CA SER A 183 -13.21 -16.19 9.98
C SER A 183 -11.76 -15.78 9.73
N SER A 184 -11.21 -14.86 10.53
CA SER A 184 -9.80 -14.43 10.43
C SER A 184 -8.82 -15.59 10.67
N LEU A 185 -9.04 -16.40 11.72
CA LEU A 185 -8.20 -17.57 12.01
C LEU A 185 -8.30 -18.62 10.90
N THR A 186 -9.50 -18.84 10.35
CA THR A 186 -9.69 -19.80 9.25
C THR A 186 -8.96 -19.35 7.98
N VAL A 187 -9.07 -18.07 7.61
CA VAL A 187 -8.31 -17.50 6.50
C VAL A 187 -6.81 -17.58 6.75
N TRP A 188 -6.36 -17.35 7.97
CA TRP A 188 -4.95 -17.46 8.32
C TRP A 188 -4.41 -18.86 8.06
N VAL A 189 -5.13 -19.92 8.46
CA VAL A 189 -4.75 -21.30 8.16
C VAL A 189 -4.69 -21.55 6.65
N LEU A 190 -5.72 -21.13 5.90
CA LEU A 190 -5.77 -21.28 4.44
C LEU A 190 -4.63 -20.52 3.75
N TYR A 191 -4.30 -19.33 4.25
CA TYR A 191 -3.20 -18.52 3.77
C TYR A 191 -1.86 -19.21 3.99
N ILE A 192 -1.58 -19.75 5.18
CA ILE A 192 -0.31 -20.46 5.44
C ILE A 192 -0.18 -21.69 4.55
N MET A 193 -1.26 -22.46 4.35
CA MET A 193 -1.24 -23.58 3.41
C MET A 193 -0.96 -23.12 1.97
N GLY A 194 -1.64 -22.06 1.52
CA GLY A 194 -1.42 -21.47 0.19
C GLY A 194 0.01 -20.93 0.01
N LEU A 195 0.56 -20.28 1.04
CA LEU A 195 1.92 -19.75 1.05
C LEU A 195 2.95 -20.88 0.91
N ILE A 196 2.81 -21.98 1.66
CA ILE A 196 3.71 -23.13 1.56
C ILE A 196 3.70 -23.70 0.13
N ILE A 197 2.52 -23.85 -0.47
CA ILE A 197 2.38 -24.33 -1.86
C ILE A 197 3.03 -23.35 -2.84
N PHE A 198 2.79 -22.06 -2.67
CA PHE A 198 3.31 -21.01 -3.54
C PHE A 198 4.84 -20.93 -3.48
N GLU A 199 5.42 -20.93 -2.27
CA GLU A 199 6.87 -20.96 -2.05
C GLU A 199 7.49 -22.22 -2.65
N TYR A 200 6.86 -23.38 -2.47
CA TYR A 200 7.33 -24.62 -3.08
C TYR A 200 7.38 -24.53 -4.61
N ILE A 201 6.33 -23.99 -5.24
CA ILE A 201 6.27 -23.79 -6.70
C ILE A 201 7.35 -22.79 -7.14
N GLY A 202 7.42 -21.62 -6.50
CA GLY A 202 8.38 -20.57 -6.85
C GLY A 202 9.83 -21.02 -6.72
N PHE A 203 10.17 -21.63 -5.59
CA PHE A 203 11.52 -22.06 -5.29
C PHE A 203 11.92 -23.34 -6.05
N SER A 204 11.08 -24.38 -6.02
CA SER A 204 11.45 -25.71 -6.53
C SER A 204 11.17 -25.88 -8.02
N LEU A 205 10.05 -25.33 -8.53
CA LEU A 205 9.66 -25.50 -9.94
C LEU A 205 10.18 -24.35 -10.81
N LEU A 206 9.98 -23.10 -10.37
CA LEU A 206 10.33 -21.92 -11.18
C LEU A 206 11.75 -21.41 -10.94
N GLN A 207 12.45 -21.93 -9.92
CA GLN A 207 13.80 -21.50 -9.53
C GLN A 207 13.90 -19.98 -9.27
N ILE A 208 12.81 -19.35 -8.85
CA ILE A 208 12.77 -17.94 -8.46
C ILE A 208 13.34 -17.87 -7.04
N ARG A 209 14.61 -17.50 -6.92
CA ARG A 209 15.32 -17.42 -5.64
C ARG A 209 15.62 -15.98 -5.30
N GLU A 210 15.35 -15.63 -4.04
CA GLU A 210 15.82 -14.39 -3.45
C GLU A 210 17.34 -14.46 -3.30
N VAL A 211 18.05 -13.40 -3.70
CA VAL A 211 19.51 -13.30 -3.64
C VAL A 211 19.99 -12.17 -2.72
N GLY A 212 19.07 -11.32 -2.25
CA GLY A 212 19.40 -10.11 -1.47
C GLY A 212 19.74 -10.36 0.00
N HIS A 213 19.26 -11.45 0.59
CA HIS A 213 19.37 -11.70 2.03
C HIS A 213 19.86 -13.13 2.36
N VAL A 214 20.53 -13.29 3.50
CA VAL A 214 20.92 -14.61 4.01
C VAL A 214 19.67 -15.38 4.40
N ALA A 215 19.32 -16.39 3.60
CA ALA A 215 18.12 -17.19 3.82
C ALA A 215 18.33 -18.18 4.97
N THR A 216 17.45 -18.10 5.97
CA THR A 216 17.23 -19.21 6.91
C THR A 216 16.01 -20.00 6.44
N PRO A 217 16.09 -21.34 6.37
CA PRO A 217 14.91 -22.14 6.06
C PRO A 217 13.91 -22.10 7.22
N LEU A 218 12.63 -21.93 6.91
CA LEU A 218 11.51 -22.05 7.83
C LEU A 218 10.55 -23.12 7.29
N PHE A 219 9.97 -23.91 8.19
CA PHE A 219 9.09 -25.06 7.90
C PHE A 219 9.63 -26.01 6.81
N LEU A 220 10.25 -27.10 7.25
CA LEU A 220 10.65 -28.23 6.38
C LEU A 220 11.60 -27.85 5.22
N ASN A 221 12.39 -26.77 5.36
CA ASN A 221 13.24 -26.21 4.28
C ASN A 221 12.45 -25.80 3.02
N ILE A 222 11.17 -25.45 3.14
CA ILE A 222 10.35 -25.04 1.99
C ILE A 222 10.35 -23.51 1.85
N ILE A 223 10.14 -22.79 2.96
CA ILE A 223 10.10 -21.32 2.97
C ILE A 223 11.51 -20.82 3.25
N HIS A 224 12.08 -20.05 2.33
CA HIS A 224 13.43 -19.51 2.48
C HIS A 224 13.37 -18.00 2.61
N GLY A 225 13.93 -17.45 3.69
CA GLY A 225 14.26 -16.04 3.77
C GLY A 225 14.59 -15.59 5.19
N THR A 226 14.41 -14.30 5.45
CA THR A 226 14.83 -13.70 6.72
C THR A 226 13.80 -13.89 7.83
N TYR A 227 14.23 -13.74 9.09
CA TYR A 227 13.32 -13.70 10.23
C TYR A 227 12.21 -12.65 10.06
N THR A 228 12.54 -11.46 9.55
CA THR A 228 11.57 -10.39 9.28
C THR A 228 10.48 -10.84 8.32
N MET A 229 10.85 -11.54 7.25
CA MET A 229 9.89 -12.10 6.29
C MET A 229 8.97 -13.12 6.92
N HIS A 230 9.52 -14.02 7.74
CA HIS A 230 8.73 -15.04 8.43
C HIS A 230 7.71 -14.43 9.40
N VAL A 231 8.13 -13.44 10.19
CA VAL A 231 7.21 -12.69 11.07
C VAL A 231 6.12 -12.02 10.23
N PHE A 232 6.49 -11.38 9.12
CA PHE A 232 5.52 -10.73 8.25
C PHE A 232 4.51 -11.72 7.64
N TYR A 233 4.97 -12.88 7.14
CA TYR A 233 4.09 -13.94 6.67
C TYR A 233 3.05 -14.35 7.71
N LEU A 234 3.45 -14.49 8.97
CA LEU A 234 2.52 -14.88 10.03
C LEU A 234 1.47 -13.82 10.35
N ILE A 235 1.81 -12.53 10.26
CA ILE A 235 0.91 -11.43 10.64
C ILE A 235 0.14 -10.82 9.47
N ALA A 236 0.60 -11.01 8.23
CA ALA A 236 0.07 -10.35 7.05
C ALA A 236 -1.46 -10.52 6.88
N PRO A 237 -2.06 -11.71 7.07
CA PRO A 237 -3.50 -11.86 6.95
C PRO A 237 -4.29 -10.93 7.87
N PHE A 238 -3.81 -10.75 9.10
CA PHE A 238 -4.45 -9.87 10.07
C PHE A 238 -4.29 -8.39 9.69
N LEU A 239 -3.13 -7.99 9.16
CA LEU A 239 -2.89 -6.63 8.68
C LEU A 239 -3.82 -6.28 7.50
N PHE A 240 -3.94 -7.18 6.52
CA PHE A 240 -4.85 -7.01 5.39
C PHE A 240 -6.31 -6.87 5.85
N ILE A 241 -6.77 -7.76 6.74
CA ILE A 241 -8.14 -7.74 7.26
C ILE A 241 -8.40 -6.47 8.07
N LEU A 242 -7.48 -6.09 8.97
CA LEU A 242 -7.61 -4.90 9.80
C LEU A 242 -7.73 -3.64 8.95
N LEU A 243 -6.83 -3.46 7.98
CA LEU A 243 -6.84 -2.29 7.12
C LEU A 243 -8.09 -2.27 6.22
N PHE A 244 -8.53 -3.43 5.72
CA PHE A 244 -9.79 -3.55 5.01
C PHE A 244 -10.97 -3.10 5.87
N GLU A 245 -11.09 -3.54 7.12
CA GLU A 245 -12.19 -3.13 8.00
C GLU A 245 -12.17 -1.62 8.26
N LEU A 246 -10.99 -1.03 8.49
CA LEU A 246 -10.83 0.40 8.66
C LEU A 246 -11.31 1.18 7.42
N PHE A 247 -10.89 0.77 6.22
CA PHE A 247 -11.36 1.38 4.99
C PHE A 247 -12.86 1.13 4.77
N SER A 248 -13.39 -0.06 5.02
CA SER A 248 -14.82 -0.31 4.89
C SER A 248 -15.65 0.61 5.77
N VAL A 249 -15.26 0.82 7.03
CA VAL A 249 -15.94 1.77 7.93
C VAL A 249 -15.91 3.19 7.35
N LEU A 250 -14.74 3.65 6.91
CA LEU A 250 -14.55 4.97 6.31
C LEU A 250 -15.44 5.17 5.07
N PHE A 251 -15.42 4.21 4.14
CA PHE A 251 -16.11 4.31 2.86
C PHE A 251 -17.62 4.13 3.00
N ILE A 252 -18.09 3.30 3.93
CA ILE A 252 -19.52 3.22 4.28
C ILE A 252 -20.01 4.57 4.80
N LYS A 253 -19.26 5.18 5.73
CA LYS A 253 -19.60 6.50 6.30
C LYS A 253 -19.60 7.59 5.22
N ALA A 254 -18.59 7.61 4.34
CA ALA A 254 -18.54 8.51 3.18
C ALA A 254 -19.76 8.31 2.26
N SER A 255 -20.16 7.07 1.98
CA SER A 255 -21.34 6.80 1.15
C SER A 255 -22.64 7.29 1.76
N GLN A 256 -22.78 7.28 3.08
CA GLN A 256 -23.99 7.73 3.78
C GLN A 256 -24.16 9.25 3.68
N GLN A 257 -23.07 10.01 3.73
CA GLN A 257 -23.07 11.48 3.61
C GLN A 257 -23.33 11.99 2.18
N GLN A 258 -23.43 11.09 1.20
CA GLN A 258 -23.72 11.43 -0.21
C GLN A 258 -25.16 11.09 -0.62
N LYS A 259 -25.98 10.61 0.31
CA LYS A 259 -27.43 10.43 0.13
C LYS A 259 -28.16 11.70 0.59
#